data_AF-A0A512ME08-F1
#
_entry.id   AF-A0A512ME08-F1
#
_cell.length_a   1.000
_cell.length_b   1.000
_cell.length_c   1.000
_cell.angle_alpha   90.00
_cell.angle_beta   90.00
_cell.angle_gamma   90.00
#
_symmetry.space_group_name_H-M   'P 1'
#
loop_
_entity.id
_entity.type
_entity.pdbx_description
1 polymer ?
#
loop_
_entity_poly.entity_id
_entity_poly.type
_entity_poly.pdbx_seq_one_letter_code
_entity_poly.pdbx_strand_id
1 'polypeptide(L)'
;MPKATPLWKRILRVLGLTTLICGTVVGAVCWLYWDEVERLIQPHWQEFAHGKVLEAASRYGANLPEVDEVRLKLLHEVPTSSSDKSYEPPGSDETYYVIKEKTVTGEEARAIAVLWRHLIWDQGGGAACFQPHHMVEFRNRGKTILESAVCFHCSRVTLPILLRSSTIGVVFGEGIKLPGKPTPYPLEMALDVHLGPYIPPPRKQR
;
A
#
# COMPACT_ATOMS: atom_id res chain seq x y z
N MET A 1 11.52 9.33 70.73
CA MET A 1 11.15 7.90 70.71
C MET A 1 10.44 7.58 69.39
N PRO A 2 10.99 6.76 68.50
CA PRO A 2 10.34 6.40 67.25
C PRO A 2 9.08 5.54 67.52
N LYS A 3 7.92 5.94 66.98
CA LYS A 3 6.68 5.15 67.07
C LYS A 3 6.85 3.85 66.28
N ALA A 4 6.71 2.70 66.96
CA ALA A 4 6.73 1.40 66.31
C ALA A 4 5.62 1.33 65.25
N THR A 5 5.98 0.92 64.02
CA THR A 5 5.00 0.71 62.95
C THR A 5 4.15 -0.52 63.25
N PRO A 6 2.81 -0.43 63.13
CA PRO A 6 1.93 -1.56 63.43
C PRO A 6 2.14 -2.71 62.44
N LEU A 7 2.09 -3.95 62.95
CA LEU A 7 2.39 -5.19 62.21
C LEU A 7 1.64 -5.32 60.88
N TRP A 8 0.35 -4.96 60.85
CA TRP A 8 -0.49 -5.04 59.65
C TRP A 8 0.04 -4.18 58.49
N LYS A 9 0.67 -3.03 58.76
CA LYS A 9 1.29 -2.19 57.73
C LYS A 9 2.52 -2.87 57.12
N ARG A 10 3.24 -3.68 57.89
CA ARG A 10 4.39 -4.46 57.39
C ARG A 10 3.91 -5.59 56.48
N ILE A 11 2.85 -6.29 56.87
CA ILE A 11 2.23 -7.35 56.06
C ILE A 11 1.73 -6.80 54.72
N LEU A 12 0.99 -5.68 54.72
CA LEU A 12 0.51 -5.07 53.48
C LEU A 12 1.65 -4.63 52.54
N ARG A 13 2.77 -4.14 53.07
CA ARG A 13 3.94 -3.80 52.25
C ARG A 13 4.56 -5.03 51.60
N VAL A 14 4.68 -6.14 52.34
CA VAL A 14 5.22 -7.39 51.79
C VAL A 14 4.31 -7.95 50.71
N LEU A 15 2.99 -7.93 50.92
CA LEU A 15 2.01 -8.36 49.91
C LEU A 15 2.08 -7.48 48.66
N GLY A 16 2.09 -6.15 48.82
CA GLY A 16 2.22 -5.22 47.70
C GLY A 16 3.50 -5.41 46.89
N LEU A 17 4.65 -5.61 47.57
CA LEU A 17 5.93 -5.90 46.91
C LEU A 17 5.90 -7.25 46.18
N THR A 18 5.30 -8.28 46.78
CA THR A 18 5.20 -9.61 46.15
C THR A 18 4.34 -9.56 44.89
N THR A 19 3.18 -8.89 44.93
CA THR A 19 2.33 -8.71 43.76
C THR A 19 3.03 -7.93 42.65
N LEU A 20 3.78 -6.88 43.00
CA LEU A 20 4.56 -6.12 42.04
C LEU A 20 5.64 -7.00 41.38
N ILE A 21 6.39 -7.78 42.17
CA ILE A 21 7.42 -8.69 41.67
C ILE A 21 6.81 -9.78 40.78
N CYS A 22 5.69 -10.40 41.18
CA CYS A 22 5.01 -11.38 40.36
C CYS A 22 4.53 -10.76 39.03
N GLY A 23 3.97 -9.55 39.07
CA GLY A 23 3.54 -8.83 37.89
C GLY A 23 4.69 -8.50 36.93
N THR A 24 5.83 -8.05 37.45
CA THR A 24 7.01 -7.76 36.61
C THR A 24 7.61 -9.03 36.01
N VAL A 25 7.67 -10.13 36.76
CA VAL A 25 8.15 -11.42 36.25
C VAL A 25 7.25 -11.96 35.14
N VAL A 26 5.92 -11.95 35.34
CA VAL A 26 4.97 -12.39 34.31
C VAL A 26 5.07 -11.50 33.07
N GLY A 27 5.13 -10.17 33.25
CA GLY A 27 5.30 -9.24 32.14
C GLY A 27 6.59 -9.50 31.35
N ALA A 28 7.71 -9.74 32.03
CA ALA A 28 8.98 -10.07 31.40
C ALA A 28 8.94 -11.40 30.64
N VAL A 29 8.32 -12.44 31.20
CA VAL A 29 8.16 -13.74 30.53
C VAL A 29 7.26 -13.61 29.30
N CYS A 30 6.14 -12.89 29.40
CA CYS A 30 5.27 -12.63 28.25
C CYS A 30 5.99 -11.85 27.15
N TRP A 31 6.80 -10.85 27.51
CA TRP A 31 7.57 -10.06 26.56
C TRP A 31 8.63 -10.90 25.85
N LEU A 32 9.42 -11.70 26.59
CA LEU A 32 10.41 -12.61 26.00
C LEU A 32 9.76 -13.68 25.11
N TYR A 33 8.62 -14.23 25.54
CA TYR A 33 7.86 -15.18 24.72
C TYR A 33 7.34 -14.52 23.44
N TRP A 34 6.82 -13.30 23.51
CA TRP A 34 6.35 -12.57 22.34
C TRP A 34 7.47 -12.28 21.35
N ASP A 35 8.63 -11.80 21.83
CA ASP A 35 9.80 -11.52 20.99
C ASP A 35 10.29 -12.77 20.24
N GLU A 36 10.36 -13.92 20.93
CA GLU A 36 10.76 -15.19 20.32
C GLU A 36 9.72 -15.69 19.31
N VAL A 37 8.43 -15.56 19.62
CA VAL A 37 7.34 -15.91 18.69
C VAL A 37 7.39 -15.02 17.45
N GLU A 38 7.59 -13.72 17.60
CA GLU A 38 7.71 -12.77 16.49
C GLU A 38 8.90 -13.13 15.60
N ARG A 39 10.06 -13.43 16.20
CA ARG A 39 11.27 -13.85 15.50
C ARG A 39 11.08 -15.14 14.69
N LEU A 40 10.34 -16.11 15.23
CA LEU A 40 10.04 -17.37 14.55
C LEU A 40 9.00 -17.22 13.44
N ILE A 41 8.01 -16.35 13.62
CA ILE A 41 6.91 -16.16 12.66
C ILE A 41 7.35 -15.24 11.51
N GLN A 42 8.20 -14.25 11.76
CA GLN A 42 8.61 -13.23 10.78
C GLN A 42 9.03 -13.80 9.41
N PRO A 43 9.91 -14.81 9.30
CA PRO A 43 10.28 -15.37 8.00
C PRO A 43 9.10 -16.02 7.27
N HIS A 44 8.24 -16.76 7.99
CA HIS A 44 7.04 -17.36 7.39
C HIS A 44 6.03 -16.30 6.93
N TRP A 45 5.92 -15.19 7.66
CA TRP A 45 5.11 -14.05 7.24
C TRP A 45 5.66 -13.43 5.95
N GLN A 46 6.98 -13.26 5.84
CA GLN A 46 7.61 -12.73 4.63
C GLN A 46 7.40 -13.65 3.43
N GLU A 47 7.59 -14.96 3.59
CA GLU A 47 7.33 -15.96 2.55
C GLU A 47 5.86 -15.97 2.13
N PHE A 48 4.94 -15.95 3.09
CA PHE A 48 3.51 -15.88 2.82
C PHE A 48 3.13 -14.60 2.07
N ALA A 49 3.63 -13.45 2.53
CA ALA A 49 3.38 -12.16 1.88
C ALA A 49 3.91 -12.15 0.44
N HIS A 50 5.12 -12.67 0.22
CA HIS A 50 5.70 -12.82 -1.11
C HIS A 50 4.87 -13.77 -2.00
N GLY A 51 4.39 -14.89 -1.46
CA GLY A 51 3.48 -15.78 -2.18
C GLY A 51 2.19 -15.09 -2.62
N LYS A 52 1.61 -14.24 -1.77
CA LYS A 52 0.42 -13.44 -2.10
C LYS A 52 0.69 -12.36 -3.12
N VAL A 53 1.88 -11.75 -3.09
CA VAL A 53 2.36 -10.83 -4.13
C VAL A 53 2.36 -11.50 -5.50
N LEU A 54 2.97 -12.69 -5.59
CA LEU A 54 3.05 -13.43 -6.84
C LEU A 54 1.67 -13.84 -7.37
N GLU A 55 0.79 -14.28 -6.47
CA GLU A 55 -0.59 -14.62 -6.81
C GLU A 55 -1.34 -13.40 -7.38
N ALA A 56 -1.22 -12.23 -6.74
CA ALA A 56 -1.85 -11.00 -7.20
C ALA A 56 -1.27 -10.50 -8.53
N ALA A 57 0.05 -10.48 -8.67
CA ALA A 57 0.73 -10.10 -9.90
C ALA A 57 0.35 -11.01 -11.07
N SER A 58 0.28 -12.31 -10.84
CA SER A 58 -0.20 -13.27 -11.84
C SER A 58 -1.65 -13.02 -12.22
N ARG A 59 -2.54 -12.86 -11.24
CA ARG A 59 -3.99 -12.73 -11.47
C ARG A 59 -4.40 -11.39 -12.09
N TYR A 60 -3.80 -10.29 -11.62
CA TYR A 60 -4.23 -8.94 -11.92
C TYR A 60 -3.25 -8.19 -12.83
N GLY A 61 -2.04 -8.70 -12.99
CA GLY A 61 -1.05 -8.15 -13.91
C GLY A 61 -1.20 -8.73 -15.30
N ALA A 62 -0.33 -9.67 -15.67
CA ALA A 62 -0.28 -10.26 -17.01
C ALA A 62 -1.59 -10.95 -17.40
N ASN A 63 -2.29 -11.58 -16.45
CA ASN A 63 -3.54 -12.29 -16.71
C ASN A 63 -4.79 -11.47 -16.33
N LEU A 64 -4.72 -10.13 -16.36
CA LEU A 64 -5.88 -9.29 -16.11
C LEU A 64 -7.07 -9.76 -17.00
N PRO A 65 -8.24 -10.07 -16.44
CA PRO A 65 -9.41 -10.52 -17.21
C PRO A 65 -9.87 -9.53 -18.30
N GLU A 66 -10.86 -9.92 -19.11
CA GLU A 66 -11.48 -8.99 -20.06
C GLU A 66 -12.09 -7.77 -19.35
N VAL A 67 -11.93 -6.59 -19.96
CA VAL A 67 -12.34 -5.29 -19.45
C VAL A 67 -13.21 -4.60 -20.51
N ASP A 68 -14.34 -4.02 -20.08
CA ASP A 68 -15.23 -3.22 -20.92
C ASP A 68 -15.24 -1.72 -20.56
N GLU A 69 -14.80 -1.39 -19.35
CA GLU A 69 -14.75 -0.04 -18.79
C GLU A 69 -13.47 0.13 -17.95
N VAL A 70 -12.80 1.26 -18.11
CA VAL A 70 -11.70 1.69 -17.23
C VAL A 70 -12.01 3.07 -16.68
N ARG A 71 -11.94 3.24 -15.37
CA ARG A 71 -12.02 4.56 -14.73
C ARG A 71 -10.63 5.03 -14.36
N LEU A 72 -10.33 6.26 -14.75
CA LEU A 72 -9.04 6.90 -14.57
C LEU A 72 -9.23 8.08 -13.63
N LYS A 73 -8.39 8.19 -12.61
CA LYS A 73 -8.39 9.32 -11.68
C LYS A 73 -7.00 9.90 -11.55
N LEU A 74 -6.91 11.22 -11.55
CA LEU A 74 -5.71 11.96 -11.19
C LEU A 74 -5.80 12.35 -9.72
N LEU A 75 -4.78 12.00 -8.94
CA LEU A 75 -4.73 12.12 -7.49
C LEU A 75 -3.79 13.24 -7.04
N HIS A 76 -4.12 13.85 -5.89
CA HIS A 76 -3.30 14.85 -5.21
C HIS A 76 -3.34 14.66 -3.69
N GLU A 77 -2.29 15.04 -2.97
CA GLU A 77 -2.26 14.96 -1.49
C GLU A 77 -3.06 16.06 -0.81
N VAL A 78 -3.16 17.22 -1.45
CA VAL A 78 -3.81 18.42 -0.92
C VAL A 78 -5.04 18.72 -1.76
N PRO A 79 -6.20 19.04 -1.16
CA PRO A 79 -7.37 19.41 -1.92
C PRO A 79 -7.08 20.70 -2.71
N THR A 80 -7.39 20.67 -4.00
CA THR A 80 -7.33 21.84 -4.89
C THR A 80 -8.62 22.66 -4.80
N SER A 81 -9.73 22.03 -4.45
CA SER A 81 -11.05 22.64 -4.24
C SER A 81 -11.75 22.00 -3.04
N SER A 82 -12.70 22.72 -2.44
CA SER A 82 -13.58 22.20 -1.39
C SER A 82 -14.53 21.09 -1.86
N SER A 83 -14.68 20.93 -3.18
CA SER A 83 -15.52 19.91 -3.81
C SER A 83 -14.78 18.61 -4.15
N ASP A 84 -13.45 18.55 -3.92
CA ASP A 84 -12.65 17.41 -4.34
C ASP A 84 -13.03 16.16 -3.53
N LYS A 85 -13.28 15.06 -4.25
CA LYS A 85 -13.60 13.78 -3.62
C LYS A 85 -12.34 13.20 -2.99
N SER A 86 -12.42 12.77 -1.74
CA SER A 86 -11.35 12.01 -1.12
C SER A 86 -11.25 10.61 -1.74
N TYR A 87 -10.03 10.10 -1.79
CA TYR A 87 -9.67 8.76 -2.20
C TYR A 87 -8.66 8.21 -1.20
N GLU A 88 -8.95 7.04 -0.65
CA GLU A 88 -8.04 6.32 0.23
C GLU A 88 -7.57 5.09 -0.55
N PRO A 89 -6.31 5.07 -1.04
CA PRO A 89 -5.76 3.90 -1.68
C PRO A 89 -5.90 2.73 -0.71
N PRO A 90 -6.43 1.59 -1.19
CA PRO A 90 -6.58 0.44 -0.33
C PRO A 90 -5.24 0.13 0.36
N GLY A 91 -5.25 0.04 1.69
CA GLY A 91 -4.06 -0.32 2.48
C GLY A 91 -3.10 0.84 2.80
N SER A 92 -3.47 2.08 2.47
CA SER A 92 -2.79 3.28 2.93
C SER A 92 -3.64 3.99 3.99
N ASP A 93 -2.97 4.62 4.96
CA ASP A 93 -3.59 5.56 5.92
C ASP A 93 -3.59 7.01 5.36
N GLU A 94 -3.08 7.20 4.15
CA GLU A 94 -3.01 8.50 3.48
C GLU A 94 -4.29 8.78 2.67
N THR A 95 -4.81 9.99 2.79
CA THR A 95 -5.93 10.47 1.99
C THR A 95 -5.43 11.28 0.80
N TYR A 96 -5.93 10.95 -0.38
CA TYR A 96 -5.72 11.69 -1.62
C TYR A 96 -7.01 12.35 -2.06
N TYR A 97 -6.92 13.28 -3.00
CA TYR A 97 -8.02 14.04 -3.56
C TYR A 97 -8.04 13.87 -5.07
N VAL A 98 -9.21 13.57 -5.61
CA VAL A 98 -9.41 13.36 -7.05
C VAL A 98 -9.55 14.72 -7.74
N ILE A 99 -8.53 15.13 -8.48
CA ILE A 99 -8.55 16.38 -9.25
C ILE A 99 -9.38 16.21 -10.53
N LYS A 100 -9.20 15.06 -11.19
CA LYS A 100 -9.82 14.76 -12.48
C LYS A 100 -10.18 13.30 -12.57
N GLU A 101 -11.31 13.02 -13.18
CA GLU A 101 -11.82 11.67 -13.39
C GLU A 101 -12.26 11.52 -14.85
N LYS A 102 -11.96 10.38 -15.45
CA LYS A 102 -12.41 10.03 -16.81
C LYS A 102 -12.74 8.54 -16.86
N THR A 103 -13.92 8.23 -17.37
CA THR A 103 -14.29 6.85 -17.73
C THR A 103 -14.08 6.66 -19.22
N VAL A 104 -13.39 5.58 -19.58
CA VAL A 104 -13.23 5.11 -20.96
C VAL A 104 -13.87 3.73 -21.10
N THR A 105 -14.41 3.43 -22.26
CA THR A 105 -15.15 2.18 -22.52
C THR A 105 -14.79 1.61 -23.89
N GLY A 106 -15.17 0.36 -24.14
CA GLY A 106 -15.00 -0.26 -25.46
C GLY A 106 -13.54 -0.45 -25.84
N GLU A 107 -13.16 -0.04 -27.06
CA GLU A 107 -11.82 -0.30 -27.60
C GLU A 107 -10.71 0.47 -26.87
N GLU A 108 -10.98 1.68 -26.39
CA GLU A 108 -10.03 2.45 -25.58
C GLU A 108 -9.73 1.76 -24.25
N ALA A 109 -10.77 1.27 -23.55
CA ALA A 109 -10.63 0.50 -22.33
C ALA A 109 -9.79 -0.77 -22.54
N ARG A 110 -10.02 -1.48 -23.66
CA ARG A 110 -9.22 -2.65 -24.05
C ARG A 110 -7.77 -2.30 -24.34
N ALA A 111 -7.50 -1.19 -25.02
CA ALA A 111 -6.14 -0.74 -25.31
C ALA A 111 -5.36 -0.46 -24.01
N ILE A 112 -5.97 0.22 -23.03
CA ILE A 112 -5.35 0.44 -21.71
C ILE A 112 -5.12 -0.89 -20.99
N ALA A 113 -6.09 -1.82 -21.01
CA ALA A 113 -5.92 -3.14 -20.41
C ALA A 113 -4.81 -3.96 -21.08
N VAL A 114 -4.60 -3.82 -22.40
CA VAL A 114 -3.48 -4.43 -23.11
C VAL A 114 -2.17 -3.84 -22.60
N LEU A 115 -2.03 -2.52 -22.52
CA LEU A 115 -0.83 -1.87 -21.98
C LEU A 115 -0.52 -2.33 -20.55
N TRP A 116 -1.56 -2.47 -19.71
CA TRP A 116 -1.43 -2.99 -18.36
C TRP A 116 -0.87 -4.41 -18.31
N ARG A 117 -1.40 -5.34 -19.12
CA ARG A 117 -0.91 -6.72 -19.15
C ARG A 117 0.55 -6.84 -19.60
N HIS A 118 1.01 -5.89 -20.42
CA HIS A 118 2.39 -5.83 -20.92
C HIS A 118 3.37 -5.14 -19.95
N LEU A 119 2.90 -4.70 -18.78
CA LEU A 119 3.83 -4.36 -17.72
C LEU A 119 4.62 -5.61 -17.31
N ILE A 120 5.88 -5.40 -16.95
CA ILE A 120 6.75 -6.36 -16.30
C ILE A 120 6.33 -6.40 -14.83
N TRP A 121 5.86 -7.57 -14.44
CA TRP A 121 5.47 -7.87 -13.07
C TRP A 121 6.65 -8.54 -12.38
N ASP A 122 7.55 -7.74 -11.81
CA ASP A 122 8.68 -8.28 -11.08
C ASP A 122 8.24 -8.87 -9.73
N GLN A 123 8.95 -9.93 -9.35
CA GLN A 123 8.67 -10.68 -8.13
C GLN A 123 9.30 -10.01 -6.90
N GLY A 124 10.24 -9.09 -7.11
CA GLY A 124 10.93 -8.37 -6.06
C GLY A 124 10.04 -7.29 -5.50
N GLY A 125 9.42 -7.54 -4.34
CA GLY A 125 8.60 -6.56 -3.64
C GLY A 125 9.24 -5.17 -3.65
N GLY A 126 8.58 -4.22 -4.30
CA GLY A 126 8.98 -2.81 -4.27
C GLY A 126 8.51 -2.17 -2.96
N ALA A 127 9.26 -1.19 -2.44
CA ALA A 127 8.75 -0.35 -1.36
C ALA A 127 7.44 0.36 -1.77
N ALA A 128 6.56 0.69 -0.83
CA ALA A 128 5.38 1.49 -1.17
C ALA A 128 5.82 2.84 -1.78
N CYS A 129 5.14 3.30 -2.84
CA CYS A 129 5.23 4.70 -3.24
C CYS A 129 4.26 5.48 -2.37
N PHE A 130 4.76 6.49 -1.64
CA PHE A 130 3.97 7.35 -0.76
C PHE A 130 3.30 8.52 -1.50
N GLN A 131 3.34 8.51 -2.84
CA GLN A 131 2.82 9.60 -3.68
C GLN A 131 2.27 9.07 -5.03
N PRO A 132 1.29 8.14 -5.06
CA PRO A 132 0.60 7.79 -6.29
C PRO A 132 -0.10 9.02 -6.88
N HIS A 133 0.03 9.17 -8.19
CA HIS A 133 -0.54 10.30 -8.93
C HIS A 133 -1.75 9.90 -9.75
N HIS A 134 -1.88 8.62 -10.04
CA HIS A 134 -2.96 8.08 -10.83
C HIS A 134 -3.64 6.95 -10.08
N MET A 135 -4.93 6.78 -10.32
CA MET A 135 -5.63 5.55 -10.00
C MET A 135 -6.32 5.04 -11.27
N VAL A 136 -6.26 3.73 -11.46
CA VAL A 136 -6.92 3.01 -12.53
C VAL A 136 -7.86 1.97 -11.92
N GLU A 137 -9.09 1.94 -12.39
CA GLU A 137 -10.11 0.97 -11.99
C GLU A 137 -10.60 0.22 -13.22
N PHE A 138 -10.21 -1.04 -13.35
CA PHE A 138 -10.64 -1.93 -14.43
C PHE A 138 -11.96 -2.60 -14.06
N ARG A 139 -12.93 -2.56 -14.98
CA ARG A 139 -14.28 -3.06 -14.76
C ARG A 139 -14.74 -3.94 -15.92
N ASN A 140 -15.65 -4.86 -15.62
CA ASN A 140 -16.33 -5.71 -16.59
C ASN A 140 -17.78 -5.91 -16.17
N ARG A 141 -18.74 -5.56 -17.04
CA ARG A 141 -20.19 -5.65 -16.80
C ARG A 141 -20.60 -4.98 -15.49
N GLY A 142 -20.05 -3.79 -15.24
CA GLY A 142 -20.35 -2.98 -14.05
C GLY A 142 -19.75 -3.51 -12.75
N LYS A 143 -18.84 -4.49 -12.78
CA LYS A 143 -18.11 -4.98 -11.59
C LYS A 143 -16.65 -4.56 -11.64
N THR A 144 -16.11 -4.11 -10.51
CA THR A 144 -14.67 -3.84 -10.36
C THR A 144 -13.89 -5.15 -10.37
N ILE A 145 -12.95 -5.26 -11.30
CA ILE A 145 -11.98 -6.36 -11.39
C ILE A 145 -10.75 -6.01 -10.56
N LEU A 146 -10.23 -4.81 -10.77
CA LEU A 146 -9.01 -4.32 -10.16
C LEU A 146 -9.11 -2.81 -9.95
N GLU A 147 -8.76 -2.35 -8.76
CA GLU A 147 -8.43 -0.96 -8.50
C GLU A 147 -6.95 -0.89 -8.15
N SER A 148 -6.22 0.02 -8.78
CA SER A 148 -4.79 0.17 -8.58
C SER A 148 -4.37 1.64 -8.60
N ALA A 149 -3.58 2.03 -7.62
CA ALA A 149 -2.88 3.31 -7.59
C ALA A 149 -1.54 3.17 -8.31
N VAL A 150 -1.23 4.11 -9.20
CA VAL A 150 -0.06 4.10 -10.08
C VAL A 150 0.82 5.32 -9.80
N CYS A 151 2.11 5.07 -9.63
CA CYS A 151 3.14 6.06 -9.35
C CYS A 151 4.23 5.92 -10.41
N PHE A 152 4.21 6.74 -11.46
CA PHE A 152 5.19 6.67 -12.55
C PHE A 152 6.61 7.07 -12.11
N HIS A 153 6.73 7.95 -11.10
CA HIS A 153 8.02 8.35 -10.52
C HIS A 153 8.78 7.18 -9.90
N CYS A 154 8.12 6.40 -9.04
CA CYS A 154 8.69 5.17 -8.50
C CYS A 154 8.51 3.99 -9.44
N SER A 155 7.76 4.19 -10.53
CA SER A 155 7.32 3.15 -11.45
C SER A 155 6.68 2.00 -10.65
N ARG A 156 5.66 2.27 -9.82
CA ARG A 156 4.99 1.28 -8.94
C ARG A 156 3.47 1.31 -9.04
N VAL A 157 2.86 0.14 -8.83
CA VAL A 157 1.40 -0.03 -8.76
C VAL A 157 0.98 -0.70 -7.45
N THR A 158 -0.29 -0.54 -7.07
CA THR A 158 -0.89 -1.33 -5.98
C THR A 158 -1.68 -2.50 -6.53
N LEU A 159 -1.66 -3.66 -5.85
CA LEU A 159 -2.49 -4.80 -6.22
C LEU A 159 -3.18 -5.36 -4.96
N PRO A 160 -4.43 -5.82 -5.07
CA PRO A 160 -5.16 -6.34 -3.91
C PRO A 160 -4.60 -7.71 -3.49
N ILE A 161 -4.34 -7.89 -2.19
CA ILE A 161 -4.08 -9.20 -1.58
C ILE A 161 -5.14 -9.55 -0.53
N LEU A 162 -5.29 -10.85 -0.25
CA LEU A 162 -6.38 -11.40 0.57
C LEU A 162 -6.40 -10.95 2.04
N LEU A 163 -5.31 -10.43 2.60
CA LEU A 163 -5.21 -10.12 4.04
C LEU A 163 -5.20 -8.63 4.39
N ARG A 164 -5.13 -7.76 3.38
CA ARG A 164 -5.17 -6.29 3.39
C ARG A 164 -4.97 -5.87 1.93
N SER A 165 -5.31 -4.66 1.53
CA SER A 165 -4.62 -4.17 0.34
C SER A 165 -3.17 -3.86 0.72
N SER A 166 -2.25 -4.17 -0.16
CA SER A 166 -0.85 -3.82 -0.01
C SER A 166 -0.35 -3.33 -1.34
N THR A 167 0.50 -2.30 -1.32
CA THR A 167 1.20 -1.87 -2.52
C THR A 167 2.07 -3.01 -3.03
N ILE A 168 1.67 -3.59 -4.16
CA ILE A 168 2.34 -4.72 -4.76
C ILE A 168 2.35 -4.47 -6.26
N GLY A 169 3.54 -4.35 -6.81
CA GLY A 169 3.78 -4.19 -8.24
C GLY A 169 4.72 -3.01 -8.51
N VAL A 170 5.65 -3.24 -9.43
CA VAL A 170 6.51 -2.22 -10.01
C VAL A 170 6.06 -2.09 -11.48
N VAL A 171 5.65 -0.90 -11.92
CA VAL A 171 5.41 -0.54 -13.33
C VAL A 171 6.75 -0.65 -14.07
N PHE A 172 7.17 -1.83 -14.46
CA PHE A 172 8.22 -1.93 -15.47
C PHE A 172 7.55 -2.15 -16.81
N GLY A 173 8.03 -1.53 -17.89
CA GLY A 173 7.63 -1.80 -19.27
C GLY A 173 8.92 -1.88 -20.07
N GLU A 174 9.03 -2.86 -20.97
CA GLU A 174 10.30 -3.46 -21.42
C GLU A 174 11.48 -2.51 -21.71
N GLY A 175 12.62 -2.84 -21.10
CA GLY A 175 13.94 -2.31 -21.44
C GLY A 175 14.57 -1.50 -20.30
N ILE A 176 15.31 -2.16 -19.41
CA ILE A 176 16.21 -1.43 -18.51
C ILE A 176 17.18 -0.61 -19.39
N LYS A 177 17.20 0.71 -19.18
CA LYS A 177 18.36 1.37 -18.55
C LYS A 177 17.99 2.73 -17.93
N LEU A 178 17.94 2.74 -16.60
CA LEU A 178 18.64 3.78 -15.82
C LEU A 178 20.07 3.89 -16.40
N PRO A 179 20.66 5.05 -16.75
CA PRO A 179 20.32 6.44 -16.43
C PRO A 179 20.14 7.35 -17.68
N GLY A 180 19.47 8.50 -17.51
CA GLY A 180 19.74 9.70 -18.33
C GLY A 180 18.57 10.42 -18.99
N LYS A 181 17.37 9.81 -19.12
CA LYS A 181 16.06 10.46 -19.32
C LYS A 181 15.00 9.38 -19.58
N PRO A 182 13.83 9.38 -18.89
CA PRO A 182 12.76 8.44 -19.18
C PRO A 182 12.08 8.86 -20.49
N THR A 183 11.98 7.94 -21.44
CA THR A 183 10.89 7.99 -22.42
C THR A 183 9.59 7.76 -21.66
N PRO A 184 8.54 8.57 -21.87
CA PRO A 184 7.28 8.40 -21.16
C PRO A 184 6.74 6.98 -21.42
N TYR A 185 6.29 6.31 -20.36
CA TYR A 185 5.82 4.94 -20.47
C TYR A 185 4.57 4.89 -21.36
N PRO A 186 4.37 3.86 -22.20
CA PRO A 186 3.17 3.77 -23.03
C PRO A 186 1.87 3.90 -22.23
N LEU A 187 1.83 3.32 -21.02
CA LEU A 187 0.71 3.46 -20.10
C LEU A 187 0.57 4.90 -19.57
N GLU A 188 1.67 5.55 -19.18
CA GLU A 188 1.67 6.96 -18.74
C GLU A 188 1.12 7.87 -19.83
N MET A 189 1.60 7.72 -21.07
CA MET A 189 1.10 8.48 -22.22
C MET A 189 -0.40 8.25 -22.43
N ALA A 190 -0.87 7.01 -22.33
CA ALA A 190 -2.29 6.71 -22.47
C ALA A 190 -3.12 7.38 -21.36
N LEU A 191 -2.63 7.40 -20.11
CA LEU A 191 -3.30 8.10 -19.01
C LEU A 191 -3.30 9.61 -19.21
N ASP A 192 -2.16 10.19 -19.62
CA ASP A 192 -1.99 11.63 -19.85
C ASP A 192 -2.87 12.14 -21.01
N VAL A 193 -3.14 11.31 -22.02
CA VAL A 193 -4.10 11.67 -23.08
C VAL A 193 -5.50 11.94 -22.52
N HIS A 194 -5.91 11.20 -21.48
CA HIS A 194 -7.23 11.32 -20.88
C HIS A 194 -7.28 12.30 -19.70
N LEU A 195 -6.26 12.28 -18.86
CA LEU A 195 -6.20 13.05 -17.61
C LEU A 195 -5.37 14.33 -17.74
N GLY A 196 -4.53 14.47 -18.77
CA GLY A 196 -3.51 15.51 -18.84
C GLY A 196 -2.26 15.10 -18.06
N PRO A 197 -1.11 15.75 -18.32
CA PRO A 197 0.14 15.41 -17.67
C PRO A 197 0.07 15.69 -16.17
N TYR A 198 0.62 14.76 -15.38
CA TYR A 198 0.84 15.04 -13.97
C TYR A 198 1.97 16.07 -13.79
N ILE A 199 1.67 17.16 -13.10
CA ILE A 199 2.66 18.18 -12.73
C ILE A 199 2.97 18.00 -11.24
N PRO A 200 4.17 17.51 -10.87
CA PRO A 200 4.53 17.37 -9.48
C PRO A 200 4.54 18.73 -8.78
N PRO A 201 4.02 18.84 -7.55
CA PRO A 201 4.14 20.08 -6.80
C PRO A 201 5.62 20.39 -6.58
N PRO A 202 6.01 21.68 -6.51
CA PRO A 202 7.38 22.05 -6.19
C PRO A 202 7.78 21.37 -4.88
N ARG A 203 8.85 20.57 -4.90
CA ARG A 203 9.38 19.93 -3.69
C ARG A 203 9.66 21.03 -2.67
N LYS A 204 8.93 21.03 -1.55
CA LYS A 204 9.30 21.83 -0.38
C LYS A 204 10.69 21.34 0.05
N GLN A 205 11.71 22.17 -0.12
CA GLN A 205 13.02 21.90 0.48
C GLN A 205 12.78 21.84 1.99
N ARG A 206 12.91 20.62 2.56
CA ARG A 206 12.87 20.40 4.01
C ARG A 206 14.23 20.69 4.60
#